data_AF-A0A7S1HZP3-F1
#
_entry.id   AF-A0A7S1HZP3-F1
#
_cell.length_a   1.000
_cell.length_b   1.000
_cell.length_c   1.000
_cell.angle_alpha   90.00
_cell.angle_beta   90.00
_cell.angle_gamma   90.00
#
_symmetry.space_group_name_H-M   'P 1'
#
loop_
_entity.id
_entity.type
_entity.pdbx_description
1 polymer ?
#
loop_
_entity_poly.entity_id
_entity_poly.type
_entity_poly.pdbx_seq_one_letter_code
_entity_poly.pdbx_strand_id
1 'polypeptide(L)'
;KEAPLLHTLTLDLRWGCVGDAGVQALAALREACMLSSLALDLRGGLVAYAGAQALVSLRDTPRLRRLRLDLSDNPVGDHALAHLQEQLRSRNIDVSINSPQGGRQW
;
A
#
# COMPACT_ATOMS: atom_id res chain seq x y z
N LYS A 1 22.71 2.45 23.08
CA LYS A 1 22.79 2.76 21.64
C LYS A 1 21.45 2.37 21.03
N GLU A 2 20.54 3.32 20.85
CA GLU A 2 19.27 3.06 20.16
C GLU A 2 19.58 2.92 18.66
N ALA A 3 19.21 1.79 18.06
CA ALA A 3 19.24 1.66 16.60
C ALA A 3 18.35 2.75 16.00
N PRO A 4 18.70 3.36 14.85
CA PRO A 4 17.86 4.37 14.23
C PRO A 4 16.48 3.76 13.95
N LEU A 5 15.48 4.22 14.69
CA LEU A 5 14.11 3.76 14.58
C LEU A 5 13.51 4.45 13.35
N LEU A 6 13.16 3.68 12.33
CA LEU A 6 12.55 4.21 11.11
C LEU A 6 11.09 4.57 11.41
N HIS A 7 10.83 5.85 11.60
CA HIS A 7 9.49 6.37 11.89
C HIS A 7 8.69 6.67 10.62
N THR A 8 9.37 7.06 9.55
CA THR A 8 8.75 7.41 8.28
C THR A 8 9.48 6.73 7.15
N LEU A 9 8.72 6.16 6.22
CA LEU A 9 9.24 5.54 5.00
C LEU A 9 8.43 6.07 3.82
N THR A 10 9.14 6.54 2.79
CA THR A 10 8.57 6.91 1.50
C THR A 10 9.30 6.14 0.43
N LEU A 11 8.57 5.36 -0.37
CA LEU A 11 9.12 4.60 -1.49
C LEU A 11 8.45 5.05 -2.78
N ASP A 12 9.25 5.52 -3.72
CA ASP A 12 8.85 5.77 -5.11
C ASP A 12 9.25 4.55 -5.93
N LEU A 13 8.26 3.75 -6.32
CA LEU A 13 8.41 2.52 -7.10
C LEU A 13 7.60 2.58 -8.40
N ARG A 14 7.26 3.81 -8.85
CA ARG A 14 6.48 4.03 -10.06
C ARG A 14 7.15 3.44 -11.29
N TRP A 15 6.35 2.87 -12.19
CA TRP A 15 6.78 2.27 -13.46
C TRP A 15 7.88 1.21 -13.33
N GLY A 16 8.14 0.72 -12.11
CA GLY A 16 8.96 -0.44 -11.86
C GLY A 16 8.07 -1.68 -11.96
N CYS A 17 8.54 -2.75 -12.59
CA CYS A 17 7.83 -4.04 -12.61
C CYS A 17 7.85 -4.71 -11.22
N VAL A 18 7.34 -4.02 -10.19
CA VAL A 18 7.20 -4.51 -8.81
C VAL A 18 6.30 -5.75 -8.82
N GLY A 19 5.18 -5.66 -9.54
CA GLY A 19 4.18 -6.71 -9.63
C GLY A 19 3.60 -7.11 -8.27
N ASP A 20 2.76 -8.13 -8.28
CA ASP A 20 2.16 -8.65 -7.05
C ASP A 20 3.21 -9.18 -6.06
N ALA A 21 4.26 -9.85 -6.56
CA ALA A 21 5.32 -10.42 -5.72
C ALA A 21 6.13 -9.33 -5.00
N GLY A 22 6.46 -8.22 -5.68
CA GLY A 22 7.13 -7.10 -5.05
C GLY A 22 6.25 -6.42 -4.00
N VAL A 23 4.95 -6.28 -4.27
CA VAL A 23 4.00 -5.75 -3.28
C VAL A 23 3.84 -6.68 -2.08
N GLN A 24 3.85 -7.99 -2.28
CA GLN A 24 3.86 -8.97 -1.19
C GLN A 24 5.12 -8.84 -0.31
N ALA A 25 6.28 -8.57 -0.91
CA ALA A 25 7.48 -8.28 -0.14
C ALA A 25 7.34 -6.97 0.67
N LEU A 26 6.71 -5.93 0.09
CA LEU A 26 6.43 -4.68 0.81
C LEU A 26 5.44 -4.88 1.97
N ALA A 27 4.53 -5.85 1.88
CA ALA A 27 3.62 -6.20 2.98
C ALA A 27 4.35 -6.75 4.23
N ALA A 28 5.63 -7.11 4.14
CA ALA A 28 6.47 -7.42 5.30
C ALA A 28 6.73 -6.19 6.18
N LEU A 29 6.53 -4.96 5.66
CA LEU A 29 6.63 -3.73 6.44
C LEU A 29 5.64 -3.67 7.61
N ARG A 30 4.64 -4.57 7.67
CA ARG A 30 3.76 -4.72 8.84
C ARG A 30 4.54 -5.00 10.13
N GLU A 31 5.71 -5.62 10.02
CA GLU A 31 6.57 -5.96 11.16
C GLU A 31 7.40 -4.77 11.65
N ALA A 32 7.37 -3.63 10.95
CA ALA A 32 8.10 -2.43 11.34
C ALA A 32 7.46 -1.74 12.55
N CYS A 33 7.84 -2.16 13.76
CA CYS A 33 7.26 -1.73 15.03
C CYS A 33 7.26 -0.22 15.28
N MET A 34 8.16 0.53 14.65
CA MET A 34 8.31 1.98 14.87
C MET A 34 7.77 2.85 13.75
N LEU A 35 7.32 2.24 12.65
CA LEU A 35 6.84 2.96 11.49
C LEU A 35 5.49 3.61 11.80
N SER A 36 5.44 4.95 11.76
CA SER A 36 4.26 5.74 12.02
C SER A 36 3.66 6.37 10.76
N SER A 37 4.48 6.55 9.72
CA SER A 37 4.05 7.06 8.41
C SER A 37 4.66 6.26 7.28
N LEU A 38 3.82 5.75 6.38
CA LEU A 38 4.23 5.04 5.18
C LEU A 38 3.62 5.72 3.95
N ALA A 39 4.44 6.01 2.94
CA ALA A 39 4.01 6.45 1.63
C ALA A 39 4.60 5.51 0.56
N LEU A 40 3.73 4.90 -0.24
CA LEU A 40 4.11 4.02 -1.35
C LEU A 40 3.52 4.58 -2.64
N ASP A 41 4.38 4.98 -3.58
CA ASP A 41 3.98 5.25 -4.96
C ASP A 41 4.25 3.99 -5.79
N LEU A 42 3.19 3.25 -6.12
CA LEU A 42 3.23 2.02 -6.91
C LEU A 42 2.67 2.26 -8.31
N ARG A 43 2.56 3.51 -8.76
CA ARG A 43 1.91 3.86 -10.03
C ARG A 43 2.51 3.10 -11.20
N GLY A 44 1.70 2.45 -12.03
CA GLY A 44 2.21 1.70 -13.20
C GLY A 44 3.09 0.50 -12.84
N GLY A 45 2.96 -0.03 -11.61
CA GLY A 45 3.79 -1.09 -11.05
C GLY A 45 3.36 -2.53 -11.39
N LEU A 46 2.35 -2.69 -12.26
CA LEU A 46 1.71 -3.97 -12.59
C LEU A 46 1.10 -4.71 -11.38
N VAL A 47 0.62 -3.95 -10.39
CA VAL A 47 -0.08 -4.48 -9.22
C VAL A 47 -1.50 -4.90 -9.61
N ALA A 48 -1.84 -6.15 -9.41
CA ALA A 48 -3.18 -6.68 -9.65
C ALA A 48 -3.90 -6.94 -8.31
N TYR A 49 -4.96 -7.74 -8.37
CA TYR A 49 -5.77 -8.11 -7.21
C TYR A 49 -4.93 -8.68 -6.06
N ALA A 50 -4.02 -9.63 -6.34
CA ALA A 50 -3.28 -10.33 -5.29
C ALA A 50 -2.28 -9.42 -4.57
N GLY A 51 -1.61 -8.50 -5.29
CA GLY A 51 -0.76 -7.49 -4.69
C GLY A 51 -1.55 -6.51 -3.83
N ALA A 52 -2.70 -6.03 -4.32
CA ALA A 52 -3.57 -5.15 -3.55
C ALA A 52 -4.09 -5.81 -2.26
N GLN A 53 -4.46 -7.10 -2.31
CA GLN A 53 -4.83 -7.84 -1.10
C GLN A 53 -3.69 -7.92 -0.08
N ALA A 54 -2.44 -8.07 -0.52
CA ALA A 54 -1.30 -8.12 0.39
C ALA A 54 -1.14 -6.82 1.19
N LEU A 55 -1.43 -5.65 0.58
CA LEU A 55 -1.35 -4.34 1.24
C LEU A 55 -2.32 -4.17 2.41
N VAL A 56 -3.41 -4.94 2.47
CA VAL A 56 -4.36 -4.92 3.60
C VAL A 56 -3.64 -5.17 4.92
N SER A 57 -2.63 -6.05 4.92
CA SER A 57 -1.86 -6.38 6.12
C SER A 57 -1.08 -5.21 6.72
N LEU A 58 -0.85 -4.12 5.98
CA LEU A 58 -0.21 -2.93 6.52
C LEU A 58 -1.05 -2.28 7.63
N ARG A 59 -2.35 -2.59 7.72
CA ARG A 59 -3.17 -2.18 8.86
C ARG A 59 -2.68 -2.76 10.18
N ASP A 60 -2.02 -3.91 10.16
CA ASP A 60 -1.56 -4.62 11.36
C ASP A 60 -0.24 -4.03 11.89
N THR A 61 0.34 -3.04 11.18
CA THR A 61 1.54 -2.33 11.61
C THR A 61 1.28 -1.61 12.95
N PRO A 62 2.00 -1.92 14.04
CA PRO A 62 1.59 -1.53 15.40
C PRO A 62 1.40 -0.02 15.59
N ARG A 63 2.32 0.77 15.05
CA ARG A 63 2.39 2.23 15.25
C ARG A 63 1.99 3.06 14.03
N LEU A 64 1.57 2.42 12.94
CA LEU A 64 1.21 3.15 11.71
C LEU A 64 -0.02 4.02 11.97
N ARG A 65 0.13 5.31 11.70
CA ARG A 65 -0.93 6.33 11.84
C ARG A 65 -1.29 6.97 10.52
N ARG A 66 -0.37 6.95 9.55
CA ARG A 66 -0.58 7.50 8.21
C ARG A 66 -0.13 6.50 7.16
N LEU A 67 -1.01 6.22 6.20
CA LEU A 67 -0.74 5.41 5.03
C LEU A 67 -1.16 6.19 3.78
N ARG A 68 -0.20 6.48 2.91
CA ARG A 68 -0.45 6.99 1.56
C ARG A 68 -0.08 5.93 0.54
N LEU A 69 -0.99 5.66 -0.37
CA LEU A 69 -0.83 4.64 -1.39
C LEU A 69 -1.25 5.21 -2.74
N ASP A 70 -0.38 5.15 -3.74
CA ASP A 70 -0.75 5.43 -5.12
C ASP A 70 -0.76 4.14 -5.93
N LEU A 71 -1.95 3.71 -6.35
CA LEU A 71 -2.15 2.55 -7.22
C LEU A 71 -2.59 2.98 -8.63
N SER A 72 -2.42 4.23 -9.01
CA SER A 72 -2.78 4.71 -10.34
C SER A 72 -2.08 3.90 -11.43
N ASP A 73 -2.69 3.76 -12.60
CA ASP A 73 -2.14 3.00 -13.72
C ASP A 73 -1.81 1.52 -13.40
N ASN A 74 -2.50 0.89 -12.44
CA ASN A 74 -2.37 -0.54 -12.12
C ASN A 74 -3.67 -1.33 -12.37
N PRO A 75 -3.58 -2.60 -12.80
CA PRO A 75 -4.73 -3.47 -13.05
C PRO A 75 -5.33 -4.10 -11.78
N VAL A 76 -5.55 -3.31 -10.72
CA VAL A 76 -6.02 -3.80 -9.40
C VAL A 76 -7.49 -4.26 -9.43
N GLY A 77 -8.32 -3.61 -10.26
CA GLY A 77 -9.77 -3.85 -10.34
C GLY A 77 -10.56 -3.18 -9.21
N ASP A 78 -11.78 -2.73 -9.52
CA ASP A 78 -12.60 -1.92 -8.61
C ASP A 78 -12.98 -2.66 -7.32
N HIS A 79 -13.28 -3.96 -7.40
CA HIS A 79 -13.61 -4.78 -6.23
C HIS A 79 -12.44 -4.88 -5.24
N ALA A 80 -11.22 -5.07 -5.73
CA ALA A 80 -10.04 -5.17 -4.88
C ALA A 80 -9.75 -3.84 -4.19
N LEU A 81 -9.89 -2.74 -4.93
CA LEU A 81 -9.70 -1.39 -4.41
C LEU A 81 -10.75 -1.05 -3.33
N ALA A 82 -12.02 -1.38 -3.57
CA ALA A 82 -13.08 -1.17 -2.60
C ALA A 82 -12.82 -1.98 -1.32
N HIS A 83 -12.42 -3.25 -1.46
CA HIS A 83 -12.04 -4.09 -0.33
C HIS A 83 -10.85 -3.50 0.44
N LEU A 84 -9.79 -3.08 -0.26
CA LEU A 84 -8.62 -2.46 0.37
C LEU A 84 -9.00 -1.20 1.16
N GLN A 85 -9.83 -0.33 0.59
CA GLN A 85 -10.31 0.89 1.26
C GLN A 85 -11.12 0.57 2.52
N GLU A 86 -12.04 -0.39 2.46
CA GLU A 86 -12.85 -0.80 3.60
C GLU A 86 -11.98 -1.37 4.73
N GLN A 87 -11.08 -2.28 4.39
CA GLN A 87 -10.22 -2.95 5.36
C GLN A 87 -9.22 -2.00 6.03
N LEU A 88 -8.74 -0.98 5.32
CA LEU A 88 -7.81 0.02 5.86
C LEU A 88 -8.53 1.12 6.67
N ARG A 89 -9.76 1.50 6.30
CA ARG A 89 -10.59 2.46 7.07
C ARG A 89 -11.09 1.92 8.40
N SER A 90 -11.21 0.60 8.53
CA SER A 90 -11.62 -0.05 9.78
C SER A 90 -10.66 0.27 10.95
N ARG A 91 -9.43 0.69 10.66
CA ARG A 91 -8.45 1.12 11.66
C ARG A 91 -8.38 2.64 11.72
N ASN A 92 -8.07 3.19 12.90
CA ASN A 92 -7.90 4.62 13.14
C ASN A 92 -6.58 5.19 12.53
N ILE A 93 -6.32 4.86 11.27
CA ILE A 93 -5.20 5.28 10.43
C ILE A 93 -5.73 6.32 9.45
N ASP A 94 -4.97 7.40 9.24
CA ASP A 94 -5.18 8.34 8.14
C ASP A 94 -4.75 7.66 6.82
N VAL A 95 -5.73 7.28 6.00
CA VAL A 95 -5.49 6.51 4.76
C VAL A 95 -5.89 7.35 3.55
N SER A 96 -4.94 7.53 2.63
CA SER A 96 -5.17 8.16 1.33
C SER A 96 -4.73 7.18 0.24
N ILE A 97 -5.67 6.79 -0.62
CA ILE A 97 -5.43 5.87 -1.73
C ILE A 97 -5.81 6.57 -3.03
N ASN A 98 -4.83 6.80 -3.90
CA ASN A 98 -5.09 7.21 -5.27
C ASN A 98 -5.42 5.98 -6.11
N SER A 99 -6.56 6.03 -6.79
CA SER A 99 -7.08 4.95 -7.62
C SER A 99 -6.78 5.21 -9.11
N PRO A 100 -6.61 4.17 -9.94
CA PRO A 100 -6.55 4.34 -11.39
C PRO A 100 -7.81 5.07 -11.86
N GLN A 101 -7.65 6.24 -12.49
CA GLN A 101 -8.79 6.98 -13.02
C GLN A 101 -9.34 6.28 -14.26
N GLY A 102 -10.63 5.97 -14.23
CA GLY A 102 -11.46 5.82 -15.43
C GLY A 102 -11.35 4.50 -16.18
N GLY A 103 -12.36 3.65 -15.98
CA GLY A 103 -13.04 2.92 -17.04
C GLY A 103 -12.16 2.15 -18.03
N ARG A 104 -11.86 0.90 -17.71
CA ARG A 104 -11.97 -0.17 -18.71
C ARG A 104 -12.71 -1.35 -18.07
N GLN A 105 -14.03 -1.28 -18.20
CA GLN A 105 -14.84 -2.49 -18.33
C GLN A 105 -14.25 -3.25 -19.53
N TRP A 106 -13.70 -4.43 -19.30
CA TRP A 106 -13.60 -5.45 -20.34
C TRP A 106 -14.88 -6.29 -20.28
#